data_AF-A0A0L0MDJ3-F1
#
_entry.id   AF-A0A0L0MDJ3-F1
#
_cell.length_a   1.000
_cell.length_b   1.000
_cell.length_c   1.000
_cell.angle_alpha   90.00
_cell.angle_beta   90.00
_cell.angle_gamma   90.00
#
_symmetry.space_group_name_H-M   'P 1'
#
loop_
_entity.id
_entity.type
_entity.pdbx_description
1 polymer ?
#
loop_
_entity_poly.entity_id
_entity_poly.type
_entity_poly.pdbx_seq_one_letter_code
_entity_poly.pdbx_strand_id
1 'polypeptide(L)'
;MSASVRPDIAPDIARRAVHWWVELYSGESRDAERRAFEHWLAEHPDHALAWKHIESVCGRIHGLSEHANAARAALAQGNTGTGNAVKRRRTIKTLALLLFAGTGG
;
A
#
# COMPACT_ATOMS: atom_id res chain seq x y z
N MET A 1 7.69 -20.25 -1.70
CA MET A 1 6.28 -20.00 -2.07
C MET A 1 6.26 -18.70 -2.86
N SER A 2 6.37 -18.79 -4.18
CA SER A 2 6.50 -17.65 -5.09
C SER A 2 5.19 -16.87 -5.14
N ALA A 3 5.27 -15.55 -5.00
CA ALA A 3 4.15 -14.65 -5.22
C ALA A 3 3.65 -14.84 -6.67
N SER A 4 2.53 -15.55 -6.82
CA SER A 4 1.87 -15.70 -8.12
C SER A 4 1.37 -14.33 -8.55
N VAL A 5 2.04 -13.74 -9.54
CA VAL A 5 1.32 -13.08 -10.63
C VAL A 5 0.20 -14.04 -11.00
N ARG A 6 -1.06 -13.63 -10.87
CA ARG A 6 -2.16 -14.46 -11.36
C ARG A 6 -1.91 -14.67 -12.86
N PRO A 7 -1.81 -15.92 -13.35
CA PRO A 7 -1.30 -16.22 -14.69
C PRO A 7 -2.31 -15.95 -15.81
N ASP A 8 -3.39 -15.22 -15.54
CA ASP A 8 -4.54 -15.02 -16.45
C ASP A 8 -4.60 -13.62 -17.07
N ILE A 9 -3.88 -12.63 -16.54
CA ILE A 9 -3.88 -11.29 -17.13
C ILE A 9 -2.79 -11.20 -18.19
N ALA A 10 -3.20 -11.00 -19.45
CA ALA A 10 -2.27 -10.78 -20.54
C ALA A 10 -1.30 -9.62 -20.23
N PRO A 11 0.01 -9.79 -20.48
CA PRO A 11 1.01 -8.78 -20.14
C PRO A 11 0.75 -7.43 -20.79
N ASP A 12 0.10 -7.42 -21.96
CA ASP A 12 -0.30 -6.19 -22.65
C ASP A 12 -1.39 -5.42 -21.92
N ILE A 13 -2.34 -6.13 -21.31
CA ILE A 13 -3.41 -5.54 -20.52
C ILE A 13 -2.85 -4.98 -19.22
N ALA A 14 -1.94 -5.71 -18.56
CA ALA A 14 -1.25 -5.23 -17.37
C ALA A 14 -0.46 -3.95 -17.65
N ARG A 15 0.24 -3.86 -18.79
CA ARG A 15 0.97 -2.65 -19.19
C ARG A 15 0.05 -1.45 -19.44
N ARG A 16 -1.08 -1.65 -20.10
CA ARG A 16 -2.10 -0.59 -20.29
C ARG A 16 -2.66 -0.12 -18.96
N ALA A 17 -2.89 -1.03 -18.02
CA ALA A 17 -3.36 -0.68 -16.70
C ALA A 17 -2.31 0.14 -15.92
N VAL A 18 -1.01 -0.17 -16.02
CA VAL A 18 0.06 0.69 -15.45
C VAL A 18 0.09 2.07 -16.11
N HIS A 19 -0.07 2.13 -17.43
CA HIS A 19 -0.12 3.41 -18.16
C HIS A 19 -1.24 4.32 -17.63
N TRP A 20 -2.44 3.77 -17.47
CA TRP A 20 -3.57 4.50 -16.86
C TRP A 20 -3.29 4.94 -15.43
N TRP A 21 -2.54 4.16 -14.65
CA TRP A 21 -2.16 4.56 -13.30
C TRP A 21 -1.21 5.77 -13.30
N VAL A 22 -0.25 5.84 -14.21
CA VAL A 22 0.61 7.02 -14.34
C VAL A 22 -0.19 8.24 -14.79
N GLU A 23 -1.07 8.07 -15.79
CA GLU A 23 -1.88 9.15 -16.33
C GLU A 23 -2.88 9.73 -15.30
N LEU A 24 -3.47 8.87 -14.46
CA LEU A 24 -4.42 9.27 -13.42
C LEU A 24 -3.77 9.97 -12.22
N TYR A 25 -2.51 9.65 -11.92
CA TYR A 25 -1.81 10.11 -10.72
C TYR A 25 -0.65 11.10 -11.01
N SER A 26 -0.43 11.48 -12.28
CA SER A 26 0.55 12.50 -12.68
C SER A 26 0.16 13.93 -12.28
N GLY A 27 -1.03 14.13 -11.70
CA GLY A 27 -1.49 15.43 -11.18
C GLY A 27 -2.14 16.36 -12.22
N GLU A 28 -2.05 16.03 -13.51
CA GLU A 28 -2.69 16.79 -14.60
C GLU A 28 -3.95 16.12 -15.15
N SER A 29 -4.43 15.06 -14.51
CA SER A 29 -5.52 14.25 -15.04
C SER A 29 -6.80 15.06 -15.28
N ARG A 30 -7.14 15.25 -16.56
CA ARG A 30 -8.30 15.97 -17.08
C ARG A 30 -9.51 15.03 -17.12
N ASP A 31 -10.71 15.61 -17.08
CA ASP A 31 -11.97 14.86 -17.20
C ASP A 31 -12.04 13.99 -18.47
N ALA A 32 -11.31 14.37 -19.52
CA ALA A 32 -11.20 13.60 -20.75
C ALA A 32 -10.45 12.28 -20.55
N GLU A 33 -9.34 12.29 -19.79
CA GLU A 33 -8.57 11.07 -19.48
C GLU A 33 -9.37 10.14 -18.57
N ARG A 34 -10.13 10.69 -17.61
CA ARG A 34 -11.06 9.89 -16.78
C ARG A 34 -12.11 9.16 -17.62
N ARG A 35 -12.73 9.85 -18.59
CA ARG A 35 -13.73 9.22 -19.48
C ARG A 35 -13.11 8.16 -20.39
N ALA A 36 -11.92 8.42 -20.92
CA ALA A 36 -11.20 7.45 -21.74
C ALA A 36 -10.80 6.20 -20.94
N PHE A 37 -10.43 6.40 -19.67
CA PHE A 37 -10.16 5.31 -18.74
C PHE A 37 -11.41 4.47 -18.44
N GLU A 38 -12.54 5.12 -18.14
CA GLU A 38 -13.82 4.43 -17.90
C GLU A 38 -14.29 3.65 -19.13
N HIS A 39 -14.09 4.21 -20.34
CA HIS A 39 -14.36 3.51 -21.59
C HIS A 39 -13.49 2.26 -21.72
N TRP A 40 -12.18 2.39 -21.52
CA TRP A 40 -11.25 1.27 -21.56
C TRP A 40 -11.59 0.16 -20.55
N LEU A 41 -12.01 0.52 -19.33
CA LEU A 41 -12.48 -0.46 -18.34
C LEU A 41 -13.74 -1.20 -18.79
N ALA A 42 -14.65 -0.52 -19.50
CA ALA A 42 -15.90 -1.09 -19.98
C ALA A 42 -15.72 -1.97 -21.24
N GLU A 43 -14.62 -1.82 -21.98
CA GLU A 43 -14.34 -2.60 -23.19
C GLU A 43 -14.14 -4.10 -22.92
N HIS A 44 -13.55 -4.48 -21.79
CA HIS A 44 -13.27 -5.90 -21.51
C HIS A 44 -13.24 -6.21 -20.00
N PRO A 45 -13.85 -7.33 -19.55
CA PRO A 45 -13.80 -7.72 -18.14
C PRO A 45 -12.36 -7.89 -17.61
N ASP A 46 -11.44 -8.38 -18.45
CA ASP A 46 -10.02 -8.52 -18.07
C ASP A 46 -9.33 -7.17 -17.79
N HIS A 47 -9.77 -6.08 -18.42
CA HIS A 47 -9.24 -4.74 -18.12
C HIS A 47 -9.57 -4.34 -16.68
N ALA A 48 -10.81 -4.57 -16.25
CA ALA A 48 -11.23 -4.33 -14.87
C ALA A 48 -10.52 -5.25 -13.87
N LEU A 49 -10.26 -6.52 -14.23
CA LEU A 49 -9.49 -7.44 -13.39
C LEU A 49 -8.03 -7.02 -13.24
N ALA A 50 -7.40 -6.58 -14.34
CA ALA A 50 -6.04 -6.07 -14.35
C ALA A 50 -5.92 -4.77 -13.54
N TRP A 51 -6.87 -3.84 -13.71
CA TRP A 51 -6.91 -2.60 -12.95
C TRP A 51 -7.00 -2.85 -11.44
N LYS A 52 -7.93 -3.71 -11.00
CA LYS A 52 -8.05 -4.09 -9.58
C LYS A 52 -6.77 -4.69 -9.01
N HIS A 53 -6.04 -5.46 -9.82
CA HIS A 53 -4.77 -6.04 -9.39
C HIS A 53 -3.72 -4.94 -9.13
N ILE A 54 -3.58 -4.01 -10.07
CA ILE A 54 -2.64 -2.89 -9.94
C ILE A 54 -3.04 -1.97 -8.79
N GLU A 55 -4.32 -1.65 -8.63
CA GLU A 55 -4.79 -0.87 -7.47
C GLU A 55 -4.43 -1.54 -6.14
N SER A 56 -4.58 -2.86 -6.03
CA SER A 56 -4.18 -3.59 -4.83
C SER A 56 -2.68 -3.52 -4.58
N VAL A 57 -1.85 -3.64 -5.63
CA VAL A 57 -0.39 -3.57 -5.51
C VAL A 57 0.07 -2.15 -5.17
N CYS A 58 -0.36 -1.15 -5.93
CA CYS A 58 -0.04 0.26 -5.69
C CYS A 58 -0.57 0.71 -4.32
N GLY A 59 -1.80 0.35 -3.94
CA GLY A 59 -2.38 0.69 -2.64
C GLY A 59 -1.56 0.14 -1.46
N ARG A 60 -0.99 -1.06 -1.60
CA ARG A 60 -0.07 -1.61 -0.58
C ARG A 60 1.23 -0.82 -0.47
N ILE A 61 1.79 -0.39 -1.60
CA ILE A 61 3.01 0.41 -1.64
C ILE A 61 2.76 1.79 -1.01
N HIS A 62 1.69 2.47 -1.40
CA HIS A 62 1.29 3.75 -0.82
C HIS A 62 0.95 3.64 0.67
N GLY A 63 0.25 2.57 1.08
CA GLY A 63 0.01 2.30 2.49
C GLY A 63 1.32 2.20 3.28
N LEU A 64 2.30 1.44 2.80
CA LEU A 64 3.60 1.32 3.47
C LEU A 64 4.35 2.64 3.55
N SER A 65 4.32 3.48 2.50
CA SER A 65 4.95 4.80 2.56
C SER A 65 4.28 5.73 3.56
N GLU A 66 2.94 5.71 3.64
CA GLU A 66 2.20 6.50 4.63
C GLU A 66 2.50 6.05 6.07
N HIS A 67 2.53 4.73 6.31
CA HIS A 67 2.86 4.20 7.64
C HIS A 67 4.32 4.49 8.02
N ALA A 68 5.25 4.40 7.06
CA ALA A 68 6.66 4.75 7.27
C ALA A 68 6.84 6.25 7.55
N ASN A 69 6.12 7.11 6.82
CA ASN A 69 6.11 8.55 7.04
C ASN A 69 5.51 8.90 8.40
N ALA A 70 4.38 8.28 8.78
CA ALA A 70 3.76 8.45 10.08
C ALA A 70 4.68 7.98 11.23
N ALA A 71 5.36 6.84 11.07
CA ALA A 71 6.34 6.35 12.05
C ALA A 71 7.54 7.29 12.18
N ARG A 72 8.07 7.80 11.06
CA ARG A 72 9.15 8.81 11.07
C ARG A 72 8.70 10.11 11.73
N ALA A 73 7.49 10.58 11.44
CA ALA A 73 6.92 11.78 12.06
C ALA A 73 6.73 11.59 13.58
N ALA A 74 6.25 10.43 14.02
CA ALA A 74 6.10 10.11 15.45
C ALA A 74 7.46 10.03 16.17
N LEU A 75 8.51 9.52 15.52
CA LEU A 75 9.87 9.50 16.08
C LEU A 75 10.50 10.89 16.11
N ALA A 76 10.27 11.72 15.08
CA ALA A 76 10.72 13.12 15.05
C ALA A 76 10.02 13.97 16.13
N GLN A 77 8.72 13.76 16.35
CA GLN A 77 7.96 14.40 17.43
C GLN A 77 8.32 13.85 18.82
N GLY A 78 8.76 12.59 18.91
CA GLY A 78 9.23 11.98 20.16
C GLY A 78 10.55 12.56 20.69
N ASN A 79 11.27 13.35 19.89
CA ASN A 79 12.54 13.98 20.25
C ASN A 79 12.39 15.38 20.90
N THR A 80 11.17 15.93 21.00
CA THR A 80 10.93 17.27 21.59
C THR A 80 10.30 17.25 22.98
N GLY A 81 10.12 16.08 23.61
CA GLY A 81 9.40 15.95 24.89
C GLY A 81 10.15 15.15 25.95
N THR A 82 11.12 15.76 26.61
CA THR A 82 11.76 15.27 27.84
C THR A 82 10.70 15.13 28.94
N GLY A 83 10.14 13.94 29.13
CA GLY A 83 9.28 13.66 30.29
C GLY A 83 8.40 12.41 30.23
N ASN A 84 7.89 12.01 29.05
CA ASN A 84 6.87 10.96 28.96
C ASN A 84 7.40 9.58 28.50
N ALA A 85 8.66 9.51 28.05
CA ALA A 85 9.27 8.29 27.51
C ALA A 85 9.56 7.20 28.57
N VAL A 86 9.71 7.57 29.84
CA VAL A 86 10.06 6.63 30.92
C VAL A 86 8.86 5.78 31.36
N LYS A 87 7.63 6.33 31.34
CA LYS A 87 6.41 5.57 31.67
C LYS A 87 6.05 4.53 30.60
N ARG A 88 6.22 4.87 29.30
CA ARG A 88 5.91 3.95 28.17
C ARG A 88 6.85 2.74 28.06
N ARG A 89 8.11 2.87 28.48
CA ARG A 89 9.07 1.74 28.48
C ARG A 89 8.69 0.62 29.45
N ARG A 90 7.87 0.91 30.46
CA ARG A 90 7.46 -0.09 31.45
C ARG A 90 6.36 -1.04 30.93
N THR A 91 5.49 -0.57 30.04
CA THR A 91 4.40 -1.37 29.46
C THR A 91 4.83 -2.24 28.27
N ILE A 92 5.88 -1.85 27.54
CA ILE A 92 6.40 -2.65 26.42
C ILE A 92 7.16 -3.89 26.93
N LYS A 93 7.83 -3.79 28.10
CA LYS A 93 8.53 -4.95 28.69
C LYS A 93 7.60 -6.07 29.12
N THR A 94 6.38 -5.78 29.56
CA THR A 94 5.39 -6.81 29.91
C THR A 94 4.84 -7.53 28.69
N LEU A 95 4.69 -6.84 27.54
CA LEU A 95 4.18 -7.48 26.32
C LEU A 95 5.22 -8.36 25.63
N ALA A 96 6.51 -7.95 25.66
CA ALA A 96 7.59 -8.76 25.10
C ALA A 96 7.82 -10.07 25.89
N LEU A 97 7.59 -10.08 27.21
CA LEU A 97 7.72 -11.30 28.01
C LEU A 97 6.60 -12.32 27.73
N LEU A 98 5.40 -11.87 27.33
CA LEU A 98 4.28 -12.76 27.01
C LEU A 98 4.45 -13.46 25.65
N LEU A 99 5.22 -12.89 24.72
CA LEU A 99 5.43 -13.46 23.39
C LEU A 99 6.51 -14.54 23.34
N PHE A 100 7.39 -14.64 24.36
CA PHE A 100 8.45 -15.65 24.41
C PHE A 100 8.07 -16.95 25.15
N ALA A 101 6.89 -17.02 25.77
CA ALA A 101 6.44 -18.21 26.51
C ALA A 101 5.46 -19.11 25.72
N GLY A 102 5.23 -18.86 24.43
CA GLY A 102 4.16 -19.49 23.65
C GLY A 102 4.55 -20.49 22.55
N THR A 103 5.84 -20.80 22.35
CA THR A 103 6.26 -21.75 21.30
C THR A 103 7.12 -22.89 21.86
N GLY A 104 6.64 -23.51 22.93
CA GLY A 104 7.20 -24.74 23.49
C GLY A 104 6.07 -25.64 24.00
N GLY A 105 5.43 -26.36 23.07
CA GLY A 105 4.42 -27.37 23.31
C GLY A 105 4.20 -28.17 22.03
#